data_AF-A0A2P8LBM0-F1
#
_entry.id   AF-A0A2P8LBM0-F1
#
_cell.length_a   1.000
_cell.length_b   1.000
_cell.length_c   1.000
_cell.angle_alpha   90.00
_cell.angle_beta   90.00
_cell.angle_gamma   90.00
#
_symmetry.space_group_name_H-M   'P 1'
#
loop_
_entity.id
_entity.type
_entity.pdbx_description
1 polymer ?
#
loop_
_entity_poly.entity_id
_entity_poly.type
_entity_poly.pdbx_seq_one_letter_code
_entity_poly.pdbx_strand_id
1 'polypeptide(L)'
;MRPRAVSVAPAAEVVAVKQQLNELFDATGSKAQMAQRLSFSLKALLEKVDSGTFKNDLHKLIQTLDVYIASQAAVFQSIQHLFPDAGRESLSSRSHDTGHPRAHNGPGLRHPRQVSHNTPTQRMSLDDLYTDRSNPGRRPGVGNEPGNIWSGFKQGPNKSNCTTVAAIKVAMMKFGQKPTDIYKQVIAAGDGWNIQMRDDRWYHLSKDELAQATYRSEFSGDNPAMVADANFLYAVSAKRAQVENNDGYAARGFESALYSINDGEPFGHNYNGFVRLGLSAHIQKTTVENLARGQLGLVTHGVAVNGQMVGHSLAVINGREEVWGRQGGSPPTDIYANAVTLV
;
A
#
# COMPACT_ATOMS: atom_id res chain seq x y z
N MET A 1 -40.77 30.82 -15.30
CA MET A 1 -39.75 29.84 -14.86
C MET A 1 -39.77 29.80 -13.34
N ARG A 2 -40.13 28.66 -12.72
CA ARG A 2 -40.00 28.48 -11.27
C ARG A 2 -38.54 28.17 -10.92
N PRO A 3 -37.96 28.72 -9.84
CA PRO A 3 -36.64 28.31 -9.37
C PRO A 3 -36.71 26.85 -8.92
N ARG A 4 -35.78 26.03 -9.42
CA ARG A 4 -35.64 24.62 -9.02
C ARG A 4 -35.09 24.62 -7.59
N ALA A 5 -35.90 24.19 -6.63
CA ALA A 5 -35.46 24.04 -5.23
C ALA A 5 -34.36 22.99 -5.17
N VAL A 6 -33.22 23.34 -4.56
CA VAL A 6 -32.18 22.38 -4.20
C VAL A 6 -32.74 21.56 -3.04
N SER A 7 -33.07 20.29 -3.31
CA SER A 7 -33.51 19.34 -2.29
C SER A 7 -32.36 19.08 -1.32
N VAL A 8 -32.54 19.47 -0.06
CA VAL A 8 -31.60 19.18 1.03
C VAL A 8 -31.92 17.76 1.53
N ALA A 9 -30.90 16.93 1.72
CA ALA A 9 -31.04 15.56 2.20
C ALA A 9 -31.88 15.49 3.50
N PRO A 10 -32.68 14.43 3.73
CA PRO A 10 -33.54 14.34 4.91
C PRO A 10 -32.72 14.38 6.21
N ALA A 11 -33.00 15.36 7.08
CA ALA A 11 -32.21 15.65 8.27
C ALA A 11 -32.02 14.44 9.21
N ALA A 12 -33.00 13.54 9.29
CA ALA A 12 -32.96 12.36 10.14
C ALA A 12 -31.92 11.30 9.69
N GLU A 13 -31.74 11.12 8.37
CA GLU A 13 -30.81 10.12 7.81
C GLU A 13 -29.35 10.57 7.93
N VAL A 14 -29.13 11.88 7.76
CA VAL A 14 -27.82 12.49 8.00
C VAL A 14 -27.42 12.35 9.48
N VAL A 15 -28.37 12.49 10.42
CA VAL A 15 -28.12 12.27 11.85
C VAL A 15 -27.79 10.80 12.14
N ALA A 16 -28.55 9.86 11.56
CA ALA A 16 -28.29 8.43 11.74
C ALA A 16 -26.91 8.00 11.19
N VAL A 17 -26.52 8.49 10.00
CA VAL A 17 -25.20 8.23 9.42
C VAL A 17 -24.08 8.79 10.29
N LYS A 18 -24.24 10.02 10.82
CA LYS A 18 -23.25 10.62 11.72
C LYS A 18 -23.06 9.80 12.99
N GLN A 19 -24.14 9.28 13.56
CA GLN A 19 -24.07 8.43 14.74
C GLN A 19 -23.33 7.12 14.46
N GLN A 20 -23.66 6.43 13.37
CA GLN A 20 -22.97 5.20 12.96
C GLN A 20 -21.47 5.42 12.65
N LEU A 21 -21.12 6.59 12.11
CA LEU A 21 -19.73 6.96 11.86
C LEU A 21 -18.94 7.10 13.17
N ASN A 22 -19.52 7.77 14.18
CA ASN A 22 -18.91 7.89 15.50
C ASN A 22 -18.76 6.51 16.17
N GLU A 23 -19.80 5.67 16.10
CA GLU A 23 -19.76 4.30 16.61
C GLU A 23 -18.65 3.46 15.95
N LEU A 24 -18.42 3.63 14.64
CA LEU A 24 -17.33 2.95 13.94
C LEU A 24 -15.94 3.41 14.41
N PHE A 25 -15.77 4.70 14.71
CA PHE A 25 -14.50 5.25 15.19
C PHE A 25 -14.20 4.85 16.64
N ASP A 26 -15.22 4.81 17.49
CA ASP A 26 -15.07 4.53 18.93
C ASP A 26 -15.07 3.02 19.24
N ALA A 27 -15.36 2.17 18.26
CA ALA A 27 -15.46 0.74 18.46
C ALA A 27 -14.13 0.03 18.80
N THR A 28 -14.18 -0.77 19.86
CA THR A 28 -13.18 -1.79 20.22
C THR A 28 -13.54 -3.20 19.73
N GLY A 29 -14.75 -3.39 19.18
CA GLY A 29 -15.29 -4.67 18.67
C GLY A 29 -15.23 -4.83 17.13
N SER A 30 -16.06 -5.73 16.57
CA SER A 30 -16.03 -6.10 15.14
C SER A 30 -16.40 -4.96 14.18
N LYS A 31 -15.39 -4.18 13.78
CA LYS A 31 -15.52 -3.03 12.87
C LYS A 31 -16.12 -3.37 11.50
N ALA A 32 -16.04 -4.63 11.06
CA ALA A 32 -16.59 -5.08 9.78
C ALA A 32 -18.13 -5.02 9.75
N GLN A 33 -18.81 -5.47 10.82
CA GLN A 33 -20.27 -5.44 10.89
C GLN A 33 -20.81 -4.01 11.00
N MET A 34 -20.10 -3.13 11.71
CA MET A 34 -20.46 -1.72 11.82
C MET A 34 -20.24 -0.99 10.49
N ALA A 35 -19.15 -1.27 9.77
CA ALA A 35 -18.92 -0.74 8.44
C ALA A 35 -20.00 -1.19 7.44
N GLN A 36 -20.46 -2.45 7.51
CA GLN A 36 -21.58 -2.95 6.69
C GLN A 36 -22.87 -2.17 6.91
N ARG A 37 -23.25 -1.92 8.18
CA ARG A 37 -24.44 -1.12 8.52
C ARG A 37 -24.32 0.31 8.00
N LEU A 38 -23.14 0.92 8.19
CA LEU A 38 -22.86 2.28 7.70
C LEU A 38 -22.93 2.37 6.17
N SER A 39 -22.36 1.40 5.45
CA SER A 39 -22.44 1.34 3.97
C SER A 39 -23.90 1.28 3.49
N PHE A 40 -24.75 0.45 4.12
CA PHE A 40 -26.17 0.37 3.77
C PHE A 40 -26.91 1.70 4.01
N SER A 41 -26.69 2.33 5.15
CA SER A 41 -27.30 3.64 5.47
C SER A 41 -26.83 4.75 4.54
N LEU A 42 -25.56 4.76 4.14
CA LEU A 42 -25.02 5.71 3.17
C LEU A 42 -25.61 5.50 1.76
N LYS A 43 -25.81 4.25 1.32
CA LYS A 43 -26.48 3.95 0.04
C LYS A 43 -27.94 4.41 0.05
N ALA A 44 -28.66 4.20 1.16
CA ALA A 44 -30.03 4.70 1.31
C ALA A 44 -30.09 6.25 1.28
N LEU A 45 -29.11 6.92 1.88
CA LEU A 45 -28.98 8.39 1.82
C LEU A 45 -28.66 8.85 0.39
N LEU A 46 -27.79 8.14 -0.32
CA LEU A 46 -27.37 8.47 -1.69
C LEU A 46 -28.55 8.47 -2.68
N GLU A 47 -29.48 7.51 -2.57
CA GLU A 47 -30.70 7.43 -3.41
C GLU A 47 -31.62 8.65 -3.26
N LYS A 48 -31.53 9.36 -2.12
CA LYS A 48 -32.36 10.52 -1.78
C LYS A 48 -31.67 11.85 -2.06
N VAL A 49 -30.43 11.82 -2.54
CA VAL A 49 -29.64 12.99 -2.91
C VAL A 49 -29.61 13.09 -4.43
N ASP A 50 -30.06 14.22 -4.97
CA ASP A 50 -30.21 14.38 -6.42
C ASP A 50 -28.86 14.47 -7.15
N SER A 51 -28.04 15.49 -6.84
CA SER A 51 -26.76 15.75 -7.51
C SER A 51 -25.89 16.79 -6.77
N GLY A 52 -24.59 16.84 -7.08
CA GLY A 52 -23.65 17.83 -6.54
C GLY A 52 -22.46 17.20 -5.78
N THR A 53 -21.59 18.04 -5.23
CA THR A 53 -20.37 17.64 -4.50
C THR A 53 -20.68 16.68 -3.37
N PHE A 54 -21.75 16.92 -2.62
CA PHE A 54 -22.20 16.05 -1.53
C PHE A 54 -22.53 14.62 -2.01
N LYS A 55 -23.19 14.47 -3.16
CA LYS A 55 -23.49 13.15 -3.75
C LYS A 55 -22.22 12.40 -4.16
N ASN A 56 -21.26 13.14 -4.74
CA ASN A 56 -19.98 12.58 -5.14
C ASN A 56 -19.15 12.12 -3.94
N ASP A 57 -19.18 12.88 -2.84
CA ASP A 57 -18.47 12.53 -1.61
C ASP A 57 -19.13 11.32 -0.91
N LEU A 58 -20.47 11.21 -0.95
CA LEU A 58 -21.19 10.01 -0.52
C LEU A 58 -20.77 8.79 -1.36
N HIS A 59 -20.72 8.91 -2.69
CA HIS A 59 -20.26 7.83 -3.56
C HIS A 59 -18.85 7.34 -3.20
N LYS A 60 -17.90 8.27 -3.01
CA LYS A 60 -16.51 7.93 -2.62
C LYS A 60 -16.46 7.24 -1.25
N LEU A 61 -17.23 7.73 -0.29
CA LEU A 61 -17.27 7.16 1.06
C LEU A 61 -17.87 5.75 1.04
N ILE A 62 -18.96 5.54 0.28
CA ILE A 62 -19.58 4.22 0.07
C ILE A 62 -18.57 3.26 -0.56
N GLN A 63 -17.89 3.69 -1.63
CA GLN A 63 -16.89 2.87 -2.31
C GLN A 63 -15.74 2.48 -1.37
N THR A 64 -15.26 3.43 -0.56
CA THR A 64 -14.20 3.19 0.43
C THR A 64 -14.64 2.14 1.46
N LEU A 65 -15.86 2.27 1.98
CA LEU A 65 -16.42 1.32 2.95
C LEU A 65 -16.67 -0.06 2.33
N ASP A 66 -17.16 -0.13 1.09
CA ASP A 66 -17.39 -1.40 0.40
C ASP A 66 -16.09 -2.16 0.15
N VAL A 67 -15.01 -1.46 -0.21
CA VAL A 67 -13.67 -2.07 -0.34
C VAL A 67 -13.17 -2.59 1.01
N TYR A 68 -13.35 -1.81 2.08
CA TYR A 68 -13.00 -2.27 3.44
C TYR A 68 -13.80 -3.52 3.84
N ILE A 69 -15.11 -3.55 3.59
CA ILE A 69 -15.97 -4.71 3.90
C ILE A 69 -15.54 -5.94 3.07
N ALA A 70 -15.32 -5.76 1.77
CA ALA A 70 -14.93 -6.83 0.87
C ALA A 70 -13.56 -7.41 1.24
N SER A 71 -12.59 -6.57 1.62
CA SER A 71 -11.28 -7.05 2.06
C SER A 71 -11.36 -7.85 3.36
N GLN A 72 -12.16 -7.41 4.34
CA GLN A 72 -12.39 -8.19 5.57
C GLN A 72 -13.09 -9.53 5.28
N ALA A 73 -14.08 -9.54 4.39
CA ALA A 73 -14.77 -10.76 3.99
C ALA A 73 -13.83 -11.73 3.25
N ALA A 74 -12.98 -11.25 2.35
CA ALA A 74 -12.01 -12.05 1.63
C ALA A 74 -10.95 -12.64 2.57
N VAL A 75 -10.49 -11.87 3.57
CA VAL A 75 -9.59 -12.37 4.62
C VAL A 75 -10.28 -13.47 5.44
N PHE A 76 -11.53 -13.26 5.85
CA PHE A 76 -12.30 -14.25 6.60
C PHE A 76 -12.53 -15.54 5.79
N GLN A 77 -12.90 -15.42 4.52
CA GLN A 77 -13.05 -16.58 3.61
C GLN A 77 -11.73 -17.32 3.39
N SER A 78 -10.62 -16.59 3.26
CA SER A 78 -9.28 -17.18 3.13
C SER A 78 -8.87 -17.92 4.41
N ILE A 79 -9.17 -17.35 5.58
CA ILE A 79 -8.95 -18.00 6.88
C ILE A 79 -9.79 -19.27 7.00
N GLN A 80 -11.07 -19.24 6.64
CA GLN A 80 -11.93 -20.41 6.67
C GLN A 80 -11.50 -21.50 5.68
N HIS A 81 -10.98 -21.11 4.51
CA HIS A 81 -10.44 -22.04 3.53
C HIS A 81 -9.16 -22.73 4.02
N LEU A 82 -8.28 -21.98 4.70
CA LEU A 82 -7.01 -22.51 5.24
C LEU A 82 -7.20 -23.25 6.57
N PHE A 83 -8.20 -22.85 7.35
CA PHE A 83 -8.51 -23.37 8.68
C PHE A 83 -10.03 -23.51 8.82
N PRO A 84 -10.62 -24.65 8.40
CA PRO A 84 -12.08 -24.85 8.36
C PRO A 84 -12.78 -24.72 9.72
N ASP A 85 -12.04 -24.89 10.81
CA ASP A 85 -12.54 -24.79 12.18
C ASP A 85 -12.22 -23.43 12.84
N ALA A 86 -11.49 -22.54 12.16
CA ALA A 86 -11.25 -21.18 12.66
C ALA A 86 -12.56 -20.38 12.70
N GLY A 87 -12.94 -19.94 13.89
CA GLY A 87 -14.19 -19.19 14.12
C GLY A 87 -15.40 -20.05 14.50
N ARG A 88 -15.26 -21.38 14.62
CA ARG A 88 -16.25 -22.22 15.30
C ARG A 88 -15.98 -22.19 16.80
N GLU A 89 -16.83 -21.52 17.57
CA GLU A 89 -16.79 -21.64 19.03
C GLU A 89 -16.96 -23.11 19.44
N SER A 90 -15.96 -23.64 20.13
CA SER A 90 -16.00 -24.97 20.73
C SER A 90 -17.09 -25.04 21.79
N LEU A 91 -18.23 -25.66 21.46
CA LEU A 91 -19.15 -26.21 22.45
C LEU A 91 -18.51 -27.45 23.09
N SER A 92 -17.73 -27.23 24.14
CA SER A 92 -17.38 -28.14 25.26
C SER A 92 -16.03 -27.65 25.84
N SER A 93 -15.80 -27.53 27.15
CA SER A 93 -16.39 -28.18 28.32
C SER A 93 -16.11 -27.32 29.57
N ARG A 94 -17.03 -27.41 30.54
CA ARG A 94 -16.86 -26.92 31.91
C ARG A 94 -15.62 -27.55 32.58
N SER A 95 -14.85 -26.73 33.30
CA SER A 95 -14.21 -27.14 34.55
C SER A 95 -14.06 -25.92 35.46
N HIS A 96 -14.73 -25.98 36.61
CA HIS A 96 -14.38 -25.21 37.80
C HIS A 96 -12.91 -25.50 38.18
N ASP A 97 -12.17 -24.50 38.64
CA ASP A 97 -11.67 -24.50 40.02
C ASP A 97 -11.18 -23.11 40.47
N THR A 98 -11.37 -22.87 41.75
CA THR A 98 -11.22 -21.67 42.57
C THR A 98 -9.84 -21.57 43.22
N GLY A 99 -9.37 -20.35 43.53
CA GLY A 99 -8.45 -20.12 44.67
C GLY A 99 -7.22 -19.23 44.45
N HIS A 100 -7.41 -17.92 44.65
CA HIS A 100 -6.65 -16.91 45.42
C HIS A 100 -5.20 -17.15 45.99
N PRO A 101 -4.51 -16.05 46.40
CA PRO A 101 -3.12 -15.72 46.03
C PRO A 101 -2.11 -15.76 47.19
N ARG A 102 -0.81 -15.54 46.92
CA ARG A 102 0.10 -14.88 47.88
C ARG A 102 1.42 -14.37 47.31
N ALA A 103 1.87 -13.26 47.90
CA ALA A 103 3.11 -12.53 47.70
C ALA A 103 4.30 -13.13 48.50
N HIS A 104 5.54 -12.80 48.13
CA HIS A 104 6.57 -12.16 48.99
C HIS A 104 7.97 -12.04 48.33
N ASN A 105 8.54 -10.82 48.41
CA ASN A 105 9.93 -10.38 48.71
C ASN A 105 11.12 -11.29 48.33
N GLY A 106 12.07 -10.89 47.45
CA GLY A 106 13.16 -9.88 47.61
C GLY A 106 14.53 -10.61 47.46
N PRO A 107 15.75 -10.01 47.56
CA PRO A 107 16.25 -8.65 47.26
C PRO A 107 17.52 -8.62 46.35
N GLY A 108 17.84 -7.44 45.78
CA GLY A 108 19.20 -6.89 45.55
C GLY A 108 20.19 -7.57 44.59
N LEU A 109 20.75 -6.81 43.64
CA LEU A 109 22.18 -6.44 43.58
C LEU A 109 22.59 -5.79 42.23
N ARG A 110 23.25 -4.63 42.36
CA ARG A 110 24.40 -4.12 41.57
C ARG A 110 24.16 -3.52 40.17
N HIS A 111 24.23 -2.18 40.14
CA HIS A 111 24.79 -1.42 39.03
C HIS A 111 26.26 -1.76 38.78
N PRO A 112 26.71 -1.68 37.52
CA PRO A 112 27.91 -0.90 37.24
C PRO A 112 27.75 0.09 36.08
N ARG A 113 28.19 1.32 36.37
CA ARG A 113 28.95 2.26 35.53
C ARG A 113 28.67 2.32 34.01
N GLN A 114 28.17 3.51 33.64
CA GLN A 114 28.59 4.33 32.51
C GLN A 114 29.69 3.74 31.61
N VAL A 115 29.29 3.43 30.38
CA VAL A 115 30.18 3.52 29.22
C VAL A 115 29.62 4.66 28.36
N SER A 116 30.32 5.78 28.39
CA SER A 116 30.12 6.87 27.44
C SER A 116 30.60 6.39 26.08
N HIS A 117 29.67 6.24 25.14
CA HIS A 117 29.98 6.31 23.71
C HIS A 117 29.45 7.64 23.19
N ASN A 118 30.24 8.69 23.41
CA ASN A 118 30.20 9.88 22.56
C ASN A 118 30.77 9.51 21.19
N THR A 119 29.97 8.81 20.38
CA THR A 119 30.14 8.87 18.93
C THR A 119 29.17 9.93 18.45
N PRO A 120 29.61 11.02 17.80
CA PRO A 120 28.68 11.87 17.09
C PRO A 120 28.04 10.99 16.01
N THR A 121 26.82 10.50 16.26
CA THR A 121 26.00 9.94 15.20
C THR A 121 25.69 11.10 14.27
N GLN A 122 26.59 11.34 13.31
CA GLN A 122 26.38 12.32 12.26
C GLN A 122 25.11 11.85 11.55
N ARG A 123 23.97 12.47 11.89
CA ARG A 123 22.69 12.16 11.25
C ARG A 123 22.92 12.38 9.77
N MET A 124 22.85 11.28 9.02
CA MET A 124 22.93 11.33 7.57
C MET A 124 21.88 12.33 7.09
N SER A 125 22.29 13.31 6.28
CA SER A 125 21.33 14.29 5.78
C SER A 125 20.33 13.60 4.87
N LEU A 126 19.15 14.20 4.67
CA LEU A 126 18.16 13.67 3.74
C LEU A 126 18.73 13.54 2.32
N ASP A 127 19.65 14.43 1.96
CA ASP A 127 20.31 14.44 0.65
C ASP A 127 21.29 13.26 0.51
N ASP A 128 22.04 12.95 1.57
CA ASP A 128 22.96 11.81 1.61
C ASP A 128 22.21 10.48 1.49
N LEU A 129 21.00 10.37 2.07
CA LEU A 129 20.21 9.12 2.05
C LEU A 129 19.89 8.63 0.63
N TYR A 130 19.50 9.53 -0.28
CA TYR A 130 19.06 9.14 -1.62
C TYR A 130 20.15 9.27 -2.69
N THR A 131 21.31 9.82 -2.34
CA THR A 131 22.49 9.91 -3.21
C THR A 131 23.56 8.87 -2.86
N ASP A 132 23.37 8.11 -1.78
CA ASP A 132 24.30 7.09 -1.30
C ASP A 132 24.45 5.92 -2.28
N ARG A 133 25.66 5.77 -2.82
CA ARG A 133 26.05 4.68 -3.75
C ARG A 133 26.81 3.53 -3.08
N SER A 134 26.85 3.49 -1.74
CA SER A 134 27.53 2.41 -1.02
C SER A 134 26.80 1.08 -1.20
N ASN A 135 27.57 -0.01 -1.28
CA ASN A 135 27.07 -1.36 -1.53
C ASN A 135 26.17 -1.46 -2.78
N PRO A 136 26.68 -1.04 -3.96
CA PRO A 136 25.87 -0.96 -5.17
C PRO A 136 25.28 -2.31 -5.53
N GLY A 137 24.00 -2.30 -5.89
CA GLY A 137 23.27 -3.49 -6.28
C GLY A 137 22.92 -4.47 -5.16
N ARG A 138 23.09 -4.06 -3.89
CA ARG A 138 22.68 -4.88 -2.75
C ARG A 138 21.16 -5.05 -2.75
N ARG A 139 20.73 -6.28 -2.98
CA ARG A 139 19.31 -6.67 -2.94
C ARG A 139 18.87 -6.94 -1.51
N PRO A 140 17.60 -6.65 -1.19
CA PRO A 140 16.99 -7.16 0.02
C PRO A 140 17.00 -8.69 0.04
N GLY A 141 17.03 -9.27 1.24
CA GLY A 141 16.91 -10.71 1.38
C GLY A 141 15.46 -11.19 1.16
N VAL A 142 15.28 -12.51 1.04
CA VAL A 142 13.99 -13.17 0.74
C VAL A 142 13.58 -14.15 1.83
N GLY A 143 14.33 -14.23 2.93
CA GLY A 143 14.05 -15.11 4.04
C GLY A 143 13.27 -14.41 5.15
N ASN A 144 13.44 -14.90 6.38
CA ASN A 144 12.77 -14.39 7.58
C ASN A 144 13.61 -13.32 8.33
N GLU A 145 14.74 -12.91 7.76
CA GLU A 145 15.57 -11.84 8.31
C GLU A 145 14.82 -10.51 8.38
N PRO A 146 15.08 -9.67 9.41
CA PRO A 146 14.54 -8.32 9.46
C PRO A 146 14.91 -7.52 8.21
N GLY A 147 13.96 -6.77 7.65
CA GLY A 147 14.19 -5.97 6.46
C GLY A 147 14.39 -6.77 5.17
N ASN A 148 13.85 -7.99 5.09
CA ASN A 148 13.66 -8.70 3.82
C ASN A 148 12.69 -7.94 2.89
N ILE A 149 12.63 -8.33 1.62
CA ILE A 149 11.77 -7.68 0.61
C ILE A 149 10.27 -7.75 0.93
N TRP A 150 9.85 -8.74 1.71
CA TRP A 150 8.45 -8.95 2.06
C TRP A 150 8.01 -7.92 3.11
N SER A 151 8.64 -7.90 4.27
CA SER A 151 8.22 -7.09 5.43
C SER A 151 8.94 -5.75 5.56
N GLY A 152 10.07 -5.57 4.86
CA GLY A 152 10.91 -4.37 4.94
C GLY A 152 10.18 -3.09 4.55
N PHE A 153 9.36 -3.15 3.50
CA PHE A 153 8.29 -2.19 3.24
C PHE A 153 7.06 -2.88 2.64
N LYS A 154 5.89 -2.30 2.84
CA LYS A 154 4.61 -2.80 2.33
C LYS A 154 3.62 -1.66 2.09
N GLN A 155 2.61 -1.97 1.29
CA GLN A 155 1.47 -1.09 1.04
C GLN A 155 0.80 -0.66 2.35
N GLY A 156 0.37 0.60 2.40
CA GLY A 156 -0.48 1.12 3.47
C GLY A 156 -1.89 0.49 3.45
N PRO A 157 -2.55 0.34 4.60
CA PRO A 157 -3.80 -0.41 4.70
C PRO A 157 -4.98 0.19 3.92
N ASN A 158 -4.91 1.46 3.53
CA ASN A 158 -6.02 2.21 2.92
C ASN A 158 -5.68 2.78 1.53
N LYS A 159 -4.70 2.20 0.81
CA LYS A 159 -4.26 2.71 -0.50
C LYS A 159 -4.42 1.67 -1.61
N SER A 160 -4.74 2.14 -2.81
CA SER A 160 -4.80 1.31 -4.02
C SER A 160 -3.55 1.45 -4.90
N ASN A 161 -2.38 1.69 -4.31
CA ASN A 161 -1.10 1.84 -5.03
C ASN A 161 -0.38 0.50 -5.32
N CYS A 162 -1.14 -0.59 -5.50
CA CYS A 162 -0.58 -1.96 -5.56
C CYS A 162 0.40 -2.15 -6.72
N THR A 163 0.09 -1.63 -7.90
CA THR A 163 1.03 -1.65 -9.03
C THR A 163 2.34 -0.94 -8.71
N THR A 164 2.30 0.21 -8.03
CA THR A 164 3.51 0.95 -7.68
C THR A 164 4.34 0.20 -6.64
N VAL A 165 3.72 -0.38 -5.62
CA VAL A 165 4.40 -1.22 -4.61
C VAL A 165 5.06 -2.43 -5.26
N ALA A 166 4.31 -3.17 -6.09
CA ALA A 166 4.83 -4.32 -6.80
C ALA A 166 6.02 -3.95 -7.70
N ALA A 167 5.90 -2.88 -8.48
CA ALA A 167 6.98 -2.41 -9.34
C ALA A 167 8.24 -2.01 -8.56
N ILE A 168 8.08 -1.31 -7.42
CA ILE A 168 9.20 -0.95 -6.54
C ILE A 168 9.90 -2.21 -6.02
N LYS A 169 9.15 -3.20 -5.51
CA LYS A 169 9.74 -4.44 -4.99
C LYS A 169 10.54 -5.20 -6.05
N VAL A 170 9.96 -5.33 -7.24
CA VAL A 170 10.64 -5.99 -8.37
C VAL A 170 11.88 -5.20 -8.80
N ALA A 171 11.82 -3.87 -8.83
CA ALA A 171 12.98 -3.02 -9.13
C ALA A 171 14.09 -3.18 -8.09
N MET A 172 13.75 -3.20 -6.80
CA MET A 172 14.69 -3.43 -5.70
C MET A 172 15.36 -4.81 -5.81
N MET A 173 14.60 -5.84 -6.18
CA MET A 173 15.14 -7.19 -6.39
C MET A 173 15.95 -7.34 -7.66
N LYS A 174 15.70 -6.52 -8.70
CA LYS A 174 16.45 -6.57 -9.95
C LYS A 174 17.77 -5.83 -9.83
N PHE A 175 17.71 -4.57 -9.41
CA PHE A 175 18.80 -3.62 -9.50
C PHE A 175 19.52 -3.38 -8.17
N GLY A 176 18.84 -3.50 -7.04
CA GLY A 176 19.33 -3.13 -5.70
C GLY A 176 18.33 -2.22 -4.98
N GLN A 177 18.38 -2.17 -3.64
CA GLN A 177 17.35 -1.49 -2.84
C GLN A 177 17.32 0.03 -3.09
N LYS A 178 18.48 0.67 -3.27
CA LYS A 178 18.59 2.13 -3.18
C LYS A 178 18.10 2.82 -4.45
N PRO A 179 17.63 4.07 -4.37
CA PRO A 179 17.30 4.85 -5.57
C PRO A 179 18.45 4.95 -6.58
N THR A 180 19.70 5.00 -6.11
CA THR A 180 20.90 5.02 -6.95
C THR A 180 21.21 3.68 -7.65
N ASP A 181 20.62 2.58 -7.17
CA ASP A 181 20.71 1.29 -7.86
C ASP A 181 19.68 1.21 -9.00
N ILE A 182 18.50 1.80 -8.79
CA ILE A 182 17.37 1.71 -9.72
C ILE A 182 17.44 2.78 -10.82
N TYR A 183 17.77 4.03 -10.49
CA TYR A 183 17.90 5.11 -11.46
C TYR A 183 19.32 5.19 -12.04
N LYS A 184 19.48 5.82 -13.22
CA LYS A 184 20.81 6.06 -13.80
C LYS A 184 21.60 7.04 -12.91
N GLN A 185 20.93 8.10 -12.44
CA GLN A 185 21.53 9.11 -11.57
C GLN A 185 20.50 9.67 -10.60
N VAL A 186 20.95 9.95 -9.37
CA VAL A 186 20.27 10.79 -8.39
C VAL A 186 21.31 11.79 -7.89
N ILE A 187 21.03 13.08 -8.06
CA ILE A 187 21.96 14.18 -7.77
C ILE A 187 21.22 15.17 -6.87
N ALA A 188 21.80 15.51 -5.72
CA ALA A 188 21.27 16.58 -4.87
C ALA A 188 21.29 17.92 -5.63
N ALA A 189 20.20 18.67 -5.57
CA ALA A 189 20.02 19.90 -6.32
C ALA A 189 19.09 20.85 -5.56
N GLY A 190 19.66 21.91 -4.97
CA GLY A 190 18.89 22.99 -4.33
C GLY A 190 17.89 22.50 -3.28
N ASP A 191 16.60 22.56 -3.61
CA ASP A 191 15.46 22.17 -2.78
C ASP A 191 15.13 20.66 -2.84
N GLY A 192 15.88 19.86 -3.60
CA GLY A 192 15.65 18.42 -3.71
C GLY A 192 16.69 17.67 -4.54
N TRP A 193 16.25 16.89 -5.52
CA TRP A 193 17.09 16.02 -6.33
C TRP A 193 16.74 16.09 -7.82
N ASN A 194 17.77 16.04 -8.66
CA ASN A 194 17.64 15.75 -10.08
C ASN A 194 17.85 14.25 -10.29
N ILE A 195 16.90 13.61 -10.96
CA ILE A 195 16.87 12.17 -11.21
C ILE A 195 16.93 11.93 -12.72
N GLN A 196 17.90 11.13 -13.15
CA GLN A 196 17.92 10.55 -14.49
C GLN A 196 17.42 9.10 -14.41
N MET A 197 16.31 8.83 -15.08
CA MET A 197 15.74 7.49 -15.18
C MET A 197 16.50 6.61 -16.19
N ARG A 198 16.27 5.29 -16.16
CA ARG A 198 16.93 4.34 -17.10
C ARG A 198 16.49 4.52 -18.55
N ASP A 199 15.32 5.10 -18.78
CA ASP A 199 14.83 5.51 -20.10
C ASP A 199 15.19 6.96 -20.48
N ASP A 200 16.24 7.51 -19.86
CA ASP A 200 16.87 8.81 -20.18
C ASP A 200 16.03 10.06 -19.90
N ARG A 201 14.83 9.89 -19.36
CA ARG A 201 14.01 11.00 -18.87
C ARG A 201 14.60 11.59 -17.60
N TRP A 202 14.45 12.91 -17.47
CA TRP A 202 14.91 13.68 -16.32
C TRP A 202 13.74 14.26 -15.55
N TYR A 203 13.83 14.20 -14.23
CA TYR A 203 12.85 14.79 -13.33
C TYR A 203 13.55 15.49 -12.17
N HIS A 204 12.97 16.61 -11.72
CA HIS A 204 13.32 17.22 -10.45
C HIS A 204 12.26 16.85 -9.42
N LEU A 205 12.69 16.37 -8.25
CA LEU A 205 11.83 16.05 -7.11
C LEU A 205 12.24 16.93 -5.94
N SER A 206 11.32 17.75 -5.42
CA SER A 206 11.60 18.59 -4.25
C SER A 206 11.43 17.83 -2.92
N LYS A 207 12.01 18.38 -1.84
CA LYS A 207 11.81 17.87 -0.47
C LYS A 207 10.34 17.91 -0.03
N ASP A 208 9.60 18.93 -0.44
CA ASP A 208 8.16 19.06 -0.15
C ASP A 208 7.32 18.01 -0.87
N GLU A 209 7.68 17.68 -2.11
CA GLU A 209 7.02 16.62 -2.89
C GLU A 209 7.30 15.24 -2.28
N LEU A 210 8.54 14.98 -1.84
CA LEU A 210 8.85 13.77 -1.10
C LEU A 210 8.03 13.66 0.20
N ALA A 211 7.85 14.77 0.94
CA ALA A 211 7.04 14.78 2.15
C ALA A 211 5.56 14.48 1.86
N GLN A 212 4.98 15.10 0.82
CA GLN A 212 3.62 14.82 0.36
C GLN A 212 3.45 13.36 -0.06
N ALA A 213 4.40 12.83 -0.82
CA ALA A 213 4.39 11.45 -1.27
C ALA A 213 4.48 10.46 -0.10
N THR A 214 5.34 10.73 0.89
CA THR A 214 5.47 9.93 2.11
C THR A 214 4.18 9.91 2.92
N TYR A 215 3.50 11.06 3.04
CA TYR A 215 2.20 11.13 3.70
C TYR A 215 1.10 10.38 2.93
N ARG A 216 1.08 10.49 1.61
CA ARG A 216 0.03 9.89 0.77
C ARG A 216 0.22 8.40 0.49
N SER A 217 1.46 7.89 0.50
CA SER A 217 1.75 6.48 0.23
C SER A 217 1.29 5.56 1.37
N GLU A 218 1.32 6.07 2.61
CA GLU A 218 1.12 5.31 3.85
C GLU A 218 1.97 4.02 3.91
N PHE A 219 3.12 4.00 3.23
CA PHE A 219 4.02 2.86 3.28
C PHE A 219 4.49 2.61 4.71
N SER A 220 4.52 1.34 5.09
CA SER A 220 4.96 0.88 6.40
C SER A 220 5.89 -0.32 6.23
N GLY A 221 6.58 -0.74 7.28
CA GLY A 221 7.49 -1.88 7.21
C GLY A 221 8.40 -1.97 8.44
N ASP A 222 9.14 -3.07 8.55
CA ASP A 222 10.09 -3.30 9.64
C ASP A 222 11.50 -2.73 9.35
N ASN A 223 11.74 -2.22 8.13
CA ASN A 223 13.00 -1.59 7.74
C ASN A 223 12.79 -0.11 7.35
N PRO A 224 13.08 0.83 8.27
CA PRO A 224 12.88 2.26 8.01
C PRO A 224 13.66 2.79 6.80
N ALA A 225 14.85 2.26 6.52
CA ALA A 225 15.63 2.68 5.35
C ALA A 225 14.95 2.23 4.05
N MET A 226 14.45 1.00 4.00
CA MET A 226 13.71 0.50 2.84
C MET A 226 12.38 1.24 2.63
N VAL A 227 11.68 1.60 3.71
CA VAL A 227 10.49 2.46 3.64
C VAL A 227 10.83 3.83 3.08
N ALA A 228 11.94 4.44 3.49
CA ALA A 228 12.40 5.72 2.95
C ALA A 228 12.74 5.61 1.45
N ASP A 229 13.50 4.60 1.05
CA ASP A 229 13.82 4.32 -0.36
C ASP A 229 12.55 4.13 -1.20
N ALA A 230 11.59 3.35 -0.69
CA ALA A 230 10.32 3.12 -1.35
C ALA A 230 9.49 4.41 -1.50
N ASN A 231 9.47 5.27 -0.48
CA ASN A 231 8.80 6.57 -0.55
C ASN A 231 9.44 7.48 -1.60
N PHE A 232 10.76 7.48 -1.72
CA PHE A 232 11.46 8.22 -2.76
C PHE A 232 11.10 7.71 -4.17
N LEU A 233 11.14 6.39 -4.38
CA LEU A 233 10.77 5.78 -5.66
C LEU A 233 9.29 6.07 -6.02
N TYR A 234 8.41 6.03 -5.04
CA TYR A 234 7.00 6.39 -5.18
C TYR A 234 6.81 7.88 -5.53
N ALA A 235 7.56 8.77 -4.87
CA ALA A 235 7.53 10.21 -5.16
C ALA A 235 8.00 10.53 -6.58
N VAL A 236 9.07 9.88 -7.05
CA VAL A 236 9.56 10.01 -8.43
C VAL A 236 8.54 9.45 -9.44
N SER A 237 7.89 8.32 -9.12
CA SER A 237 6.77 7.78 -9.92
C SER A 237 5.62 8.78 -10.02
N ALA A 238 5.26 9.45 -8.93
CA ALA A 238 4.25 10.51 -8.92
C ALA A 238 4.68 11.75 -9.72
N LYS A 239 5.95 12.14 -9.62
CA LYS A 239 6.51 13.25 -10.40
C LYS A 239 6.42 12.97 -11.89
N ARG A 240 6.75 11.76 -12.32
CA ARG A 240 6.56 11.35 -13.70
C ARG A 240 5.09 11.34 -14.11
N ALA A 241 4.21 10.81 -13.27
CA ALA A 241 2.77 10.84 -13.51
C ALA A 241 2.23 12.26 -13.68
N GLN A 242 2.72 13.22 -12.90
CA GLN A 242 2.39 14.64 -13.03
C GLN A 242 2.81 15.18 -14.41
N VAL A 243 4.09 15.01 -14.77
CA VAL A 243 4.65 15.57 -16.01
C VAL A 243 4.04 14.93 -17.26
N GLU A 244 3.81 13.62 -17.24
CA GLU A 244 3.23 12.86 -18.35
C GLU A 244 1.70 12.85 -18.35
N ASN A 245 1.07 13.60 -17.43
CA ASN A 245 -0.39 13.73 -17.29
C ASN A 245 -1.13 12.39 -17.19
N ASN A 246 -0.68 11.52 -16.29
CA ASN A 246 -1.34 10.25 -15.96
C ASN A 246 -2.85 10.45 -15.75
N ASP A 247 -3.65 9.55 -16.32
CA ASP A 247 -5.12 9.57 -16.35
C ASP A 247 -5.76 10.86 -16.90
N GLY A 248 -4.99 11.68 -17.61
CA GLY A 248 -5.47 12.90 -18.25
C GLY A 248 -5.68 14.08 -17.29
N TYR A 249 -5.44 13.91 -15.99
CA TYR A 249 -5.63 14.97 -14.99
C TYR A 249 -4.44 15.19 -14.03
N ALA A 250 -3.44 14.31 -14.00
CA ALA A 250 -2.31 14.42 -13.08
C ALA A 250 -1.47 15.70 -13.26
N ALA A 251 -1.45 16.30 -14.47
CA ALA A 251 -0.72 17.54 -14.73
C ALA A 251 -1.25 18.77 -13.97
N ARG A 252 -2.43 18.67 -13.33
CA ARG A 252 -2.99 19.73 -12.47
C ARG A 252 -2.11 20.02 -11.24
N GLY A 253 -1.26 19.08 -10.83
CA GLY A 253 -0.34 19.27 -9.72
C GLY A 253 0.13 17.96 -9.11
N PHE A 254 1.17 18.02 -8.28
CA PHE A 254 1.76 16.83 -7.65
C PHE A 254 0.74 16.06 -6.80
N GLU A 255 -0.16 16.75 -6.10
CA GLU A 255 -1.24 16.10 -5.36
C GLU A 255 -2.21 15.33 -6.28
N SER A 256 -2.56 15.91 -7.44
CA SER A 256 -3.39 15.22 -8.45
C SER A 256 -2.70 13.98 -8.98
N ALA A 257 -1.38 14.05 -9.19
CA ALA A 257 -0.60 12.89 -9.58
C ALA A 257 -0.58 11.80 -8.49
N LEU A 258 -0.44 12.18 -7.21
CA LEU A 258 -0.54 11.24 -6.09
C LEU A 258 -1.90 10.56 -6.01
N TYR A 259 -3.01 11.25 -6.34
CA TYR A 259 -4.32 10.61 -6.46
C TYR A 259 -4.36 9.60 -7.61
N SER A 260 -3.86 9.99 -8.79
CA SER A 260 -3.86 9.17 -10.02
C SER A 260 -3.02 7.89 -9.95
N ILE A 261 -2.11 7.78 -8.97
CA ILE A 261 -1.32 6.55 -8.77
C ILE A 261 -1.78 5.76 -7.52
N ASN A 262 -2.83 6.24 -6.85
CA ASN A 262 -3.43 5.66 -5.63
C ASN A 262 -4.88 5.24 -5.82
N ASP A 263 -5.50 5.47 -6.97
CA ASP A 263 -6.91 5.13 -7.29
C ASP A 263 -7.07 3.71 -7.86
N GLY A 264 -5.97 2.98 -7.99
CA GLY A 264 -5.92 1.65 -8.58
C GLY A 264 -5.79 1.74 -10.10
N GLU A 265 -5.18 0.72 -10.71
CA GLU A 265 -5.00 0.73 -12.16
C GLU A 265 -6.03 -0.17 -12.85
N PRO A 266 -6.58 0.26 -14.01
CA PRO A 266 -7.45 -0.61 -14.80
C PRO A 266 -6.69 -1.87 -15.20
N PHE A 267 -7.41 -3.00 -15.19
CA PHE A 267 -6.84 -4.27 -15.62
C PHE A 267 -6.29 -4.16 -17.06
N GLY A 268 -5.04 -4.57 -17.29
CA GLY A 268 -4.38 -4.46 -18.60
C GLY A 268 -3.31 -3.35 -18.70
N HIS A 269 -3.26 -2.44 -17.73
CA HIS A 269 -2.26 -1.36 -17.65
C HIS A 269 -1.11 -1.66 -16.67
N ASN A 270 -0.92 -2.93 -16.38
CA ASN A 270 -0.07 -3.54 -15.34
C ASN A 270 1.41 -3.11 -15.33
N TYR A 271 1.92 -2.63 -16.47
CA TYR A 271 3.31 -2.21 -16.62
C TYR A 271 3.53 -0.72 -16.28
N ASN A 272 2.45 0.03 -15.99
CA ASN A 272 2.51 1.45 -15.69
C ASN A 272 3.44 1.75 -14.49
N GLY A 273 3.46 0.89 -13.47
CA GLY A 273 4.38 1.03 -12.35
C GLY A 273 5.85 1.01 -12.78
N PHE A 274 6.24 0.06 -13.64
CA PHE A 274 7.61 0.00 -14.19
C PHE A 274 7.91 1.18 -15.11
N VAL A 275 6.95 1.58 -15.95
CA VAL A 275 7.12 2.75 -16.81
C VAL A 275 7.32 4.00 -15.97
N ARG A 276 6.53 4.23 -14.92
CA ARG A 276 6.69 5.38 -14.02
C ARG A 276 8.03 5.39 -13.26
N LEU A 277 8.66 4.22 -13.08
CA LEU A 277 10.01 4.10 -12.54
C LEU A 277 11.12 4.22 -13.61
N GLY A 278 10.77 4.47 -14.87
CA GLY A 278 11.75 4.63 -15.95
C GLY A 278 12.31 3.32 -16.48
N LEU A 279 11.60 2.22 -16.27
CA LEU A 279 12.07 0.86 -16.58
C LEU A 279 11.47 0.31 -17.88
N SER A 280 10.90 1.16 -18.74
CA SER A 280 10.19 0.76 -19.96
C SER A 280 10.98 -0.21 -20.86
N ALA A 281 12.27 0.05 -21.07
CA ALA A 281 13.17 -0.80 -21.86
C ALA A 281 13.52 -2.16 -21.21
N HIS A 282 13.17 -2.36 -19.94
CA HIS A 282 13.44 -3.57 -19.17
C HIS A 282 12.20 -4.44 -18.97
N ILE A 283 11.06 -4.10 -19.59
CA ILE A 283 9.81 -4.85 -19.41
C ILE A 283 9.65 -5.81 -20.58
N GLN A 284 9.38 -7.08 -20.28
CA GLN A 284 8.92 -8.05 -21.26
C GLN A 284 7.63 -8.70 -20.80
N LYS A 285 6.73 -8.99 -21.74
CA LYS A 285 5.58 -9.86 -21.45
C LYS A 285 6.08 -11.26 -21.12
N THR A 286 5.47 -11.90 -20.12
CA THR A 286 5.73 -13.30 -19.78
C THR A 286 4.42 -14.00 -19.43
N THR A 287 4.50 -15.24 -18.96
CA THR A 287 3.33 -16.00 -18.50
C THR A 287 3.36 -16.16 -16.99
N VAL A 288 2.21 -16.43 -16.38
CA VAL A 288 2.12 -16.67 -14.93
C VAL A 288 2.93 -17.91 -14.54
N GLU A 289 3.00 -18.92 -15.40
CA GLU A 289 3.80 -20.14 -15.17
C GLU A 289 5.29 -19.83 -15.11
N ASN A 290 5.79 -18.89 -15.93
CA ASN A 290 7.19 -18.50 -15.86
C ASN A 290 7.49 -17.76 -14.55
N LEU A 291 6.59 -16.88 -14.12
CA LEU A 291 6.70 -16.22 -12.82
C LEU A 291 6.67 -17.27 -11.69
N ALA A 292 5.76 -18.23 -11.73
CA ALA A 292 5.66 -19.35 -10.78
C ALA A 292 6.94 -20.20 -10.71
N ARG A 293 7.64 -20.37 -11.84
CA ARG A 293 8.94 -21.07 -11.92
C ARG A 293 10.13 -20.25 -11.40
N GLY A 294 9.89 -19.02 -10.93
CA GLY A 294 10.93 -18.18 -10.31
C GLY A 294 11.36 -16.97 -11.13
N GLN A 295 10.77 -16.72 -12.29
CA GLN A 295 11.08 -15.49 -13.04
C GLN A 295 10.61 -14.26 -12.24
N LEU A 296 11.50 -13.29 -12.08
CA LEU A 296 11.22 -12.06 -11.33
C LEU A 296 10.32 -11.13 -12.14
N GLY A 297 9.16 -10.77 -11.59
CA GLY A 297 8.21 -9.95 -12.31
C GLY A 297 7.01 -9.51 -11.50
N LEU A 298 5.99 -9.07 -12.21
CA LEU A 298 4.72 -8.61 -11.67
C LEU A 298 3.59 -9.41 -12.32
N VAL A 299 2.65 -9.86 -11.50
CA VAL A 299 1.38 -10.43 -11.95
C VAL A 299 0.25 -9.49 -11.57
N THR A 300 -0.72 -9.30 -12.45
CA THR A 300 -1.94 -8.55 -12.14
C THR A 300 -3.13 -9.48 -12.30
N HIS A 301 -3.79 -9.77 -11.18
CA HIS A 301 -5.01 -10.57 -11.15
C HIS A 301 -6.21 -9.71 -11.47
N GLY A 302 -7.09 -10.20 -12.35
CA GLY A 302 -8.35 -9.53 -12.66
C GLY A 302 -9.43 -9.93 -11.67
N VAL A 303 -10.05 -8.95 -11.04
CA VAL A 303 -11.21 -9.14 -10.17
C VAL A 303 -12.40 -8.39 -10.77
N ALA A 304 -13.52 -9.09 -10.96
CA ALA A 304 -14.76 -8.46 -11.38
C ALA A 304 -15.41 -7.73 -10.20
N VAL A 305 -15.54 -6.40 -10.30
CA VAL A 305 -16.26 -5.57 -9.33
C VAL A 305 -17.32 -4.79 -10.08
N ASN A 306 -18.60 -5.02 -9.74
CA ASN A 306 -19.76 -4.37 -10.37
C ASN A 306 -19.77 -4.45 -11.92
N GLY A 307 -19.30 -5.57 -12.48
CA GLY A 307 -19.21 -5.77 -13.94
C GLY A 307 -17.99 -5.15 -14.60
N GLN A 308 -17.12 -4.46 -13.86
CA GLN A 308 -15.83 -3.93 -14.35
C GLN A 308 -14.67 -4.77 -13.82
N MET A 309 -13.69 -5.06 -14.67
CA MET A 309 -12.46 -5.75 -14.24
C MET A 309 -11.48 -4.74 -13.64
N VAL A 310 -11.15 -4.93 -12.37
CA VAL A 310 -10.09 -4.22 -11.66
C VAL A 310 -8.87 -5.13 -11.48
N GLY A 311 -7.67 -4.56 -11.61
CA GLY A 311 -6.42 -5.28 -11.43
C GLY A 311 -5.93 -5.22 -9.99
N HIS A 312 -5.46 -6.34 -9.46
CA HIS A 312 -4.61 -6.37 -8.27
C HIS A 312 -3.21 -6.83 -8.64
N SER A 313 -2.26 -5.89 -8.63
CA SER A 313 -0.88 -6.13 -9.03
C SER A 313 -0.03 -6.57 -7.84
N LEU A 314 0.70 -7.66 -8.01
CA LEU A 314 1.56 -8.30 -7.00
C LEU A 314 2.96 -8.50 -7.58
N ALA A 315 3.99 -8.24 -6.78
CA ALA A 315 5.33 -8.66 -7.14
C ALA A 315 5.44 -10.19 -7.04
N VAL A 316 6.10 -10.84 -8.00
CA VAL A 316 6.45 -12.25 -7.93
C VAL A 316 7.97 -12.37 -7.84
N ILE A 317 8.43 -12.90 -6.71
CA ILE A 317 9.86 -13.03 -6.37
C ILE A 317 10.09 -14.49 -5.99
N ASN A 318 11.03 -15.16 -6.67
CA ASN A 318 11.32 -16.59 -6.46
C ASN A 318 10.07 -17.49 -6.52
N GLY A 319 9.15 -17.18 -7.45
CA GLY A 319 7.93 -17.97 -7.64
C GLY A 319 6.88 -17.75 -6.57
N ARG A 320 6.98 -16.67 -5.80
CA ARG A 320 6.08 -16.36 -4.68
C ARG A 320 5.52 -14.96 -4.85
N GLU A 321 4.21 -14.82 -4.68
CA GLU A 321 3.55 -13.52 -4.67
C GLU A 321 3.87 -12.76 -3.38
N GLU A 322 4.06 -11.45 -3.50
CA GLU A 322 4.14 -10.55 -2.36
C GLU A 322 2.75 -10.08 -1.96
N VAL A 323 2.26 -10.52 -0.81
CA VAL A 323 0.89 -10.30 -0.36
C VAL A 323 0.90 -9.47 0.92
N TRP A 324 0.65 -8.16 0.78
CA TRP A 324 0.47 -7.23 1.91
C TRP A 324 1.60 -7.24 2.94
N GLY A 325 2.85 -7.31 2.47
CA GLY A 325 4.04 -7.36 3.29
C GLY A 325 4.45 -8.76 3.75
N ARG A 326 3.91 -9.81 3.13
CA ARG A 326 4.22 -11.21 3.45
C ARG A 326 4.54 -11.99 2.18
N GLN A 327 5.32 -13.05 2.35
CA GLN A 327 5.53 -14.03 1.30
C GLN A 327 4.28 -14.91 1.16
N GLY A 328 3.67 -14.85 -0.01
CA GLY A 328 2.48 -15.62 -0.38
C GLY A 328 2.80 -16.98 -1.00
N GLY A 329 1.78 -17.53 -1.67
CA GLY A 329 1.87 -18.75 -2.46
C GLY A 329 2.50 -18.53 -3.84
N SER A 330 2.55 -19.61 -4.62
CA SER A 330 2.81 -19.51 -6.06
C SER A 330 1.67 -18.75 -6.73
N PRO A 331 1.95 -17.90 -7.74
CA PRO A 331 0.88 -17.25 -8.47
C PRO A 331 -0.01 -18.29 -9.16
N PRO A 332 -1.35 -18.21 -9.01
CA PRO A 332 -2.28 -19.16 -9.60
C PRO A 332 -2.31 -19.04 -11.12
N THR A 333 -2.24 -20.16 -11.82
CA THR A 333 -2.15 -20.24 -13.29
C THR A 333 -3.51 -20.43 -13.96
N ASP A 334 -4.57 -20.63 -13.19
CA ASP A 334 -5.93 -20.95 -13.62
C ASP A 334 -6.90 -19.75 -13.54
N ILE A 335 -6.37 -18.56 -13.22
CA ILE A 335 -7.16 -17.32 -13.15
C ILE A 335 -6.77 -16.33 -14.24
N TYR A 336 -7.69 -15.41 -14.55
CA TYR A 336 -7.44 -14.36 -15.50
C TYR A 336 -6.41 -13.35 -14.93
N ALA A 337 -5.20 -13.40 -15.47
CA ALA A 337 -4.10 -12.58 -15.03
C ALA A 337 -3.20 -12.14 -16.20
N ASN A 338 -2.53 -11.01 -16.01
CA ASN A 338 -1.47 -10.57 -16.89
C ASN A 338 -0.12 -10.67 -16.18
N ALA A 339 0.93 -11.06 -16.91
CA ALA A 339 2.26 -11.21 -16.36
C ALA A 339 3.30 -10.42 -17.18
N VAL A 340 4.17 -9.71 -16.47
CA VAL A 340 5.34 -9.03 -17.03
C VAL A 340 6.57 -9.37 -16.20
N THR A 341 7.72 -9.52 -16.85
CA THR A 341 9.02 -9.76 -16.22
C THR A 341 9.89 -8.52 -16.37
N LEU A 342 10.82 -8.34 -15.42
CA LEU A 342 11.84 -7.30 -15.48
C LEU A 342 13.18 -7.92 -15.91
N VAL A 343 13.65 -7.60 -17.12
CA VAL A 343 14.82 -8.21 -17.79
C VAL A 343 16.13 -7.46 -17.66
#